data_AF-A0A519V3Z4-F1
#
_entry.id   AF-A0A519V3Z4-F1
#
_cell.length_a   1.000
_cell.length_b   1.000
_cell.length_c   1.000
_cell.angle_alpha   90.00
_cell.angle_beta   90.00
_cell.angle_gamma   90.00
#
_symmetry.space_group_name_H-M   'P 1'
#
loop_
_entity.id
_entity.type
_entity.pdbx_description
1 polymer ?
#
loop_
_entity_poly.entity_id
_entity_poly.type
_entity_poly.pdbx_seq_one_letter_code
_entity_poly.pdbx_strand_id
1 'polypeptide(L)'
;MMDCSDKIKALQKKAGIEIDGVASSKTWLHIYYLLFSSIPYDINVESIIKAIQQKVNVRADGYPWVKTWDALYSLLIDEPEEIIFMSDPENEKMLSKMTPEVMPFAKELIYLAARKGIHIRIIDKSIESNFGLSFYVGIFEKNKKGEYVYVDKSPNYAKVAKLGEFIGLTYDNDSRIFNSFPKFEIVPAWALKMNKDEVKTELGRRKTENLRLLAIF
;
A
#
# COMPACT_ATOMS: atom_id res chain seq x y z
N MET A 1 -18.94 -17.12 -18.01
CA MET A 1 -19.05 -15.67 -17.73
C MET A 1 -19.77 -15.55 -16.41
N MET A 2 -19.13 -14.99 -15.38
CA MET A 2 -19.74 -14.85 -14.05
C MET A 2 -20.90 -13.85 -14.13
N ASP A 3 -22.05 -14.20 -13.55
CA ASP A 3 -23.23 -13.34 -13.58
C ASP A 3 -23.01 -12.04 -12.78
N CYS A 4 -23.76 -11.00 -13.13
CA CYS A 4 -23.67 -9.69 -12.48
C CYS A 4 -23.94 -9.78 -10.97
N SER A 5 -24.88 -10.63 -10.54
CA SER A 5 -25.18 -10.87 -9.12
C SER A 5 -23.94 -11.37 -8.36
N ASP A 6 -23.22 -12.32 -8.95
CA ASP A 6 -22.03 -12.89 -8.33
C ASP A 6 -20.87 -11.89 -8.24
N LYS A 7 -20.73 -11.01 -9.23
CA LYS A 7 -19.74 -9.91 -9.19
C LYS A 7 -20.04 -8.91 -8.10
N ILE A 8 -21.32 -8.55 -7.92
CA ILE A 8 -21.77 -7.66 -6.85
C ILE A 8 -21.47 -8.29 -5.49
N LYS A 9 -21.79 -9.58 -5.29
CA LYS A 9 -21.48 -10.30 -4.04
C LYS A 9 -19.99 -10.31 -3.73
N ALA A 10 -19.12 -10.49 -4.73
CA ALA A 10 -17.67 -10.45 -4.54
C ALA A 10 -17.19 -9.05 -4.10
N LEU A 11 -17.70 -8.00 -4.75
CA LEU A 11 -17.41 -6.60 -4.39
C LEU A 11 -17.91 -6.25 -2.98
N GLN A 12 -19.11 -6.71 -2.60
CA GLN A 12 -19.67 -6.54 -1.25
C GLN A 12 -18.81 -7.22 -0.19
N LYS A 13 -18.38 -8.46 -0.45
CA LYS A 13 -17.44 -9.19 0.40
C LYS A 13 -16.12 -8.43 0.57
N LYS A 14 -15.55 -7.92 -0.52
CA LYS A 14 -14.31 -7.11 -0.50
C LYS A 14 -14.48 -5.81 0.30
N ALA A 15 -15.66 -5.19 0.19
CA ALA A 15 -16.04 -3.98 0.91
C ALA A 15 -16.39 -4.20 2.40
N GLY A 16 -16.49 -5.46 2.86
CA GLY A 16 -16.84 -5.77 4.25
C GLY A 16 -18.30 -5.44 4.61
N ILE A 17 -19.21 -5.47 3.63
CA ILE A 17 -20.64 -5.22 3.83
C ILE A 17 -21.46 -6.51 3.61
N GLU A 18 -22.77 -6.43 3.88
CA GLU A 18 -23.72 -7.52 3.65
C GLU A 18 -23.68 -8.00 2.18
N ILE A 19 -23.70 -9.32 2.00
CA ILE A 19 -23.52 -9.99 0.71
C ILE A 19 -24.89 -10.44 0.19
N ASP A 20 -25.70 -9.47 -0.25
CA ASP A 20 -27.07 -9.70 -0.75
C ASP A 20 -27.13 -9.79 -2.29
N GLY A 21 -26.06 -9.41 -3.00
CA GLY A 21 -26.03 -9.34 -4.46
C GLY A 21 -26.82 -8.17 -5.05
N VAL A 22 -27.25 -7.22 -4.22
CA VAL A 22 -28.02 -6.04 -4.60
C VAL A 22 -27.13 -4.79 -4.55
N ALA A 23 -27.06 -4.08 -5.67
CA ALA A 23 -26.26 -2.85 -5.80
C ALA A 23 -26.97 -1.63 -5.19
N SER A 24 -27.15 -1.63 -3.87
CA SER A 24 -27.73 -0.53 -3.10
C SER A 24 -26.82 0.71 -3.06
N SER A 25 -27.34 1.84 -2.57
CA SER A 25 -26.53 3.05 -2.29
C SER A 25 -25.33 2.75 -1.38
N LYS A 26 -25.51 1.85 -0.41
CA LYS A 26 -24.43 1.35 0.46
C LYS A 26 -23.34 0.65 -0.36
N THR A 27 -23.71 -0.22 -1.29
CA THR A 27 -22.77 -0.91 -2.19
C THR A 27 -21.93 0.09 -2.99
N TRP A 28 -22.57 1.09 -3.60
CA TRP A 28 -21.87 2.12 -4.39
C TRP A 28 -20.95 3.00 -3.56
N LEU A 29 -21.40 3.42 -2.39
CA LEU A 29 -20.58 4.20 -1.48
C LEU A 29 -19.32 3.44 -1.05
N HIS A 30 -19.42 2.14 -0.78
CA HIS A 30 -18.25 1.34 -0.38
C HIS A 30 -17.32 1.03 -1.55
N ILE A 31 -17.83 0.82 -2.76
CA ILE A 31 -17.00 0.72 -3.96
C ILE A 31 -16.25 2.03 -4.20
N TYR A 32 -16.90 3.19 -4.00
CA TYR A 32 -16.24 4.48 -4.06
C TYR A 32 -15.10 4.57 -3.05
N TYR A 33 -15.34 4.18 -1.79
CA TYR A 33 -14.28 4.14 -0.77
C TYR A 33 -13.09 3.26 -1.20
N LEU A 34 -13.34 2.08 -1.76
CA LEU A 34 -12.28 1.19 -2.24
C LEU A 34 -11.42 1.80 -3.36
N LEU A 35 -12.01 2.66 -4.21
CA LEU A 35 -11.33 3.25 -5.37
C LEU A 35 -10.65 4.59 -5.10
N PHE A 36 -11.16 5.35 -4.15
CA PHE A 36 -10.76 6.75 -3.91
C PHE A 36 -10.22 7.02 -2.50
N SER A 37 -10.34 6.07 -1.57
CA SER A 37 -9.91 6.20 -0.17
C SER A 37 -10.45 7.47 0.52
N SER A 38 -11.64 7.93 0.11
CA SER A 38 -12.25 9.19 0.54
C SER A 38 -13.77 9.14 0.42
N ILE A 39 -14.45 10.06 1.11
CA ILE A 39 -15.92 10.23 1.05
C ILE A 39 -16.27 11.06 -0.19
N PRO A 40 -17.29 10.69 -0.99
CA PRO A 40 -17.74 11.53 -2.09
C PRO A 40 -18.31 12.86 -1.57
N TYR A 41 -18.09 13.94 -2.31
CA TYR A 41 -18.65 15.26 -1.99
C TYR A 41 -20.18 15.28 -2.12
N ASP A 42 -20.71 14.58 -3.12
CA ASP A 42 -22.13 14.39 -3.35
C ASP A 42 -22.49 12.90 -3.14
N ILE A 43 -23.42 12.65 -2.22
CA ILE A 43 -23.88 11.29 -1.87
C ILE A 43 -24.99 10.77 -2.79
N ASN A 44 -25.39 11.56 -3.81
CA ASN A 44 -26.29 11.09 -4.84
C ASN A 44 -25.69 9.86 -5.55
N VAL A 45 -26.46 8.77 -5.62
CA VAL A 45 -26.00 7.49 -6.19
C VAL A 45 -25.58 7.63 -7.65
N GLU A 46 -26.29 8.43 -8.45
CA GLU A 46 -25.95 8.66 -9.85
C GLU A 46 -24.59 9.38 -9.98
N SER A 47 -24.35 10.40 -9.13
CA SER A 47 -23.07 11.12 -9.06
C SER A 47 -21.92 10.18 -8.67
N ILE A 48 -22.14 9.31 -7.67
CA ILE A 48 -21.18 8.29 -7.24
C ILE A 48 -20.87 7.33 -8.38
N ILE A 49 -21.89 6.82 -9.07
CA ILE A 49 -21.72 5.88 -10.19
C ILE A 49 -20.93 6.55 -11.33
N LYS A 50 -21.23 7.81 -11.68
CA LYS A 50 -20.48 8.55 -12.72
C LYS A 50 -19.01 8.71 -12.34
N ALA A 51 -18.71 9.07 -11.09
CA ALA A 51 -17.34 9.20 -10.62
C ALA A 51 -16.58 7.87 -10.68
N ILE A 52 -17.23 6.77 -10.26
CA ILE A 52 -16.69 5.42 -10.38
C ILE A 52 -16.44 5.05 -11.84
N GLN A 53 -17.41 5.29 -12.73
CA GLN A 53 -17.30 5.00 -14.16
C GLN A 53 -16.15 5.77 -14.82
N GLN A 54 -15.95 7.06 -14.46
CA GLN A 54 -14.80 7.84 -14.89
C GLN A 54 -13.48 7.21 -14.41
N LYS A 55 -13.42 6.81 -13.13
CA LYS A 55 -12.23 6.21 -12.51
C LYS A 55 -11.82 4.89 -13.14
N VAL A 56 -12.79 4.06 -13.52
CA VAL A 56 -12.54 2.77 -14.19
C VAL A 56 -12.54 2.87 -15.72
N ASN A 57 -12.52 4.09 -16.27
CA ASN A 57 -12.42 4.39 -17.69
C ASN A 57 -13.51 3.73 -18.56
N VAL A 58 -14.76 3.76 -18.09
CA VAL A 58 -15.95 3.38 -18.86
C VAL A 58 -16.85 4.61 -19.08
N ARG A 59 -17.92 4.45 -19.89
CA ARG A 59 -18.88 5.54 -20.12
C ARG A 59 -19.50 5.98 -18.78
N ALA A 60 -19.37 7.27 -18.45
CA ALA A 60 -19.86 7.87 -17.22
C ALA A 60 -21.29 8.42 -17.38
N ASP A 61 -22.26 7.52 -17.52
CA ASP A 61 -23.67 7.85 -17.74
C ASP A 61 -24.54 7.71 -16.49
N GLY A 62 -24.00 7.21 -15.37
CA GLY A 62 -24.75 6.96 -14.14
C GLY A 62 -25.51 5.63 -14.14
N TYR A 63 -25.43 4.85 -15.23
CA TYR A 63 -26.06 3.55 -15.37
C TYR A 63 -25.02 2.43 -15.31
N PRO A 64 -25.04 1.57 -14.29
CA PRO A 64 -24.00 0.57 -14.08
C PRO A 64 -24.24 -0.67 -14.96
N TRP A 65 -23.94 -0.53 -16.26
CA TRP A 65 -24.02 -1.61 -17.24
C TRP A 65 -23.06 -2.76 -16.91
N VAL A 66 -23.22 -3.89 -17.61
CA VAL A 66 -22.33 -5.06 -17.48
C VAL A 66 -20.85 -4.68 -17.56
N LYS A 67 -20.48 -3.76 -18.47
CA LYS A 67 -19.09 -3.27 -18.61
C LYS A 67 -18.56 -2.55 -17.36
N THR A 68 -19.40 -1.83 -16.62
CA THR A 68 -19.01 -1.18 -15.36
C THR A 68 -18.70 -2.25 -14.31
N TRP A 69 -19.53 -3.28 -14.22
CA TRP A 69 -19.30 -4.39 -13.31
C TRP A 69 -18.09 -5.25 -13.68
N ASP A 70 -17.87 -5.49 -14.98
CA ASP A 70 -16.68 -6.18 -15.48
C ASP A 70 -15.42 -5.39 -15.09
N ALA A 71 -15.39 -4.09 -15.35
CA ALA A 71 -14.25 -3.25 -15.03
C ALA A 71 -13.98 -3.19 -13.51
N LEU A 72 -15.04 -3.09 -12.69
CA LEU A 72 -14.92 -3.11 -11.24
C LEU A 72 -14.43 -4.46 -10.71
N TYR A 73 -15.00 -5.55 -11.23
CA TYR A 73 -14.60 -6.89 -10.85
C TYR A 73 -13.15 -7.13 -11.23
N SER A 74 -12.74 -6.81 -12.46
CA SER A 74 -11.36 -7.01 -12.88
C SER A 74 -10.34 -6.10 -12.21
N LEU A 75 -10.77 -4.97 -11.64
CA LEU A 75 -9.89 -4.05 -10.93
C LEU A 75 -9.79 -4.36 -9.42
N LEU A 76 -10.89 -4.81 -8.81
CA LEU A 76 -11.00 -4.95 -7.34
C LEU A 76 -11.04 -6.41 -6.86
N ILE A 77 -11.38 -7.35 -7.75
CA ILE A 77 -11.58 -8.77 -7.47
C ILE A 77 -10.62 -9.65 -8.27
N ASP A 78 -10.60 -9.54 -9.61
CA ASP A 78 -9.55 -10.19 -10.37
C ASP A 78 -8.24 -9.53 -9.96
N GLU A 79 -7.40 -10.29 -9.33
CA GLU A 79 -6.03 -9.89 -9.07
C GLU A 79 -5.34 -9.79 -10.43
N PRO A 80 -4.90 -8.60 -10.89
CA PRO A 80 -4.14 -8.54 -12.13
C PRO A 80 -2.93 -9.49 -12.01
N GLU A 81 -2.46 -10.09 -13.12
CA GLU A 81 -1.24 -10.92 -13.15
C GLU A 81 -0.01 -10.23 -12.49
N GLU A 82 -0.06 -8.90 -12.32
CA GLU A 82 0.89 -8.12 -11.52
C GLU A 82 0.94 -8.48 -10.01
N ILE A 83 -0.10 -9.10 -9.42
CA ILE A 83 -0.06 -9.57 -8.02
C ILE A 83 0.93 -10.74 -7.83
N ILE A 84 1.30 -11.45 -8.91
CA ILE A 84 2.36 -12.47 -8.85
C ILE A 84 3.72 -11.83 -8.54
N PHE A 85 3.93 -10.54 -8.85
CA PHE A 85 5.12 -9.79 -8.40
C PHE A 85 5.05 -9.39 -6.91
N MET A 86 3.85 -9.39 -6.30
CA MET A 86 3.64 -8.96 -4.91
C MET A 86 3.93 -10.07 -3.89
N SER A 87 3.73 -11.34 -4.26
CA SER A 87 4.08 -12.49 -3.42
C SER A 87 5.53 -12.91 -3.72
N ASP A 88 6.48 -12.10 -3.26
CA ASP A 88 7.87 -12.54 -3.14
C ASP A 88 8.03 -13.26 -1.80
N PRO A 89 8.36 -14.56 -1.76
CA PRO A 89 8.52 -15.30 -0.51
C PRO A 89 9.54 -14.67 0.46
N GLU A 90 10.57 -14.00 -0.07
CA GLU A 90 11.54 -13.29 0.77
C GLU A 90 10.90 -12.08 1.46
N ASN A 91 10.01 -11.35 0.77
CA ASN A 91 9.25 -10.26 1.40
C ASN A 91 8.26 -10.78 2.43
N GLU A 92 7.55 -11.88 2.16
CA GLU A 92 6.60 -12.48 3.12
C GLU A 92 7.30 -12.88 4.42
N LYS A 93 8.47 -13.51 4.29
CA LYS A 93 9.34 -13.86 5.42
C LYS A 93 9.72 -12.62 6.24
N MET A 94 10.09 -11.51 5.60
CA MET A 94 10.44 -10.29 6.32
C MET A 94 9.24 -9.59 6.94
N LEU A 95 8.12 -9.50 6.22
CA LEU A 95 6.88 -8.88 6.71
C LEU A 95 6.35 -9.58 7.97
N SER A 96 6.48 -10.91 8.06
CA SER A 96 6.07 -11.68 9.26
C SER A 96 6.85 -11.34 10.53
N LYS A 97 8.04 -10.74 10.41
CA LYS A 97 8.88 -10.32 11.53
C LYS A 97 8.65 -8.84 11.93
N MET A 98 7.92 -8.07 11.14
CA MET A 98 7.73 -6.63 11.36
C MET A 98 6.70 -6.34 12.45
N THR A 99 6.85 -5.16 13.06
CA THR A 99 5.85 -4.62 13.98
C THR A 99 4.53 -4.31 13.25
N PRO A 100 3.38 -4.35 13.93
CA PRO A 100 2.10 -3.92 13.36
C PRO A 100 2.11 -2.49 12.82
N GLU A 101 2.96 -1.63 13.36
CA GLU A 101 3.13 -0.24 12.94
C GLU A 101 3.82 -0.11 11.58
N VAL A 102 4.90 -0.87 11.33
CA VAL A 102 5.69 -0.76 10.08
C VAL A 102 5.15 -1.59 8.94
N MET A 103 4.63 -2.78 9.25
CA MET A 103 4.21 -3.74 8.23
C MET A 103 3.28 -3.15 7.16
N PRO A 104 2.27 -2.30 7.47
CA PRO A 104 1.40 -1.71 6.46
C PRO A 104 2.15 -0.81 5.47
N PHE A 105 3.12 -0.02 5.94
CA PHE A 105 3.91 0.88 5.09
C PHE A 105 4.88 0.09 4.20
N ALA A 106 5.48 -0.98 4.72
CA ALA A 106 6.33 -1.86 3.92
C ALA A 106 5.53 -2.56 2.81
N LYS A 107 4.33 -3.06 3.12
CA LYS A 107 3.40 -3.64 2.13
C LYS A 107 3.02 -2.64 1.04
N GLU A 108 2.67 -1.42 1.44
CA GLU A 108 2.29 -0.37 0.50
C GLU A 108 3.46 0.02 -0.40
N LEU A 109 4.68 0.13 0.14
CA LEU A 109 5.85 0.45 -0.68
C LEU A 109 6.16 -0.66 -1.71
N ILE A 110 6.04 -1.93 -1.32
CA ILE A 110 6.18 -3.08 -2.23
C ILE A 110 5.13 -2.99 -3.34
N TYR A 111 3.88 -2.74 -2.98
CA TYR A 111 2.77 -2.58 -3.92
C TYR A 111 3.02 -1.45 -4.92
N LEU A 112 3.35 -0.25 -4.43
CA LEU A 112 3.59 0.92 -5.27
C LEU A 112 4.80 0.74 -6.18
N ALA A 113 5.87 0.10 -5.70
CA ALA A 113 7.05 -0.19 -6.51
C ALA A 113 6.72 -1.21 -7.62
N ALA A 114 6.01 -2.29 -7.29
CA ALA A 114 5.59 -3.31 -8.25
C ALA A 114 4.76 -2.71 -9.39
N ARG A 115 3.82 -1.80 -9.08
CA ARG A 115 3.02 -1.06 -10.08
C ARG A 115 3.82 -0.14 -10.99
N LYS A 116 5.08 0.13 -10.67
CA LYS A 116 6.03 0.86 -11.52
C LYS A 116 7.02 -0.08 -12.23
N GLY A 117 6.80 -1.39 -12.16
CA GLY A 117 7.70 -2.41 -12.70
C GLY A 117 9.02 -2.51 -11.92
N ILE A 118 9.06 -2.07 -10.66
CA ILE A 118 10.25 -2.09 -9.82
C ILE A 118 10.09 -3.20 -8.79
N HIS A 119 10.91 -4.25 -8.89
CA HIS A 119 10.92 -5.31 -7.89
C HIS A 119 11.80 -4.91 -6.72
N ILE A 120 11.21 -4.84 -5.53
CA ILE A 120 11.93 -4.51 -4.30
C ILE A 120 11.85 -5.67 -3.31
N ARG A 121 12.91 -5.86 -2.52
CA ARG A 121 12.88 -6.74 -1.35
C ARG A 121 13.25 -6.01 -0.08
N ILE A 122 12.59 -6.37 1.01
CA ILE A 122 13.00 -5.96 2.36
C ILE A 122 14.30 -6.70 2.71
N ILE A 123 15.27 -5.97 3.24
CA ILE A 123 16.58 -6.51 3.60
C ILE A 123 16.67 -6.71 5.11
N ASP A 124 17.07 -7.91 5.52
CA ASP A 124 17.28 -8.34 6.90
C ASP A 124 18.55 -7.71 7.51
N LYS A 125 18.68 -6.38 7.46
CA LYS A 125 19.80 -5.66 8.08
C LYS A 125 19.46 -5.04 9.43
N SER A 126 18.18 -4.87 9.76
CA SER A 126 17.68 -4.69 11.13
C SER A 126 16.18 -4.39 11.13
N ILE A 127 15.36 -5.41 11.40
CA ILE A 127 13.92 -5.21 11.67
C ILE A 127 13.70 -4.52 13.04
N GLU A 128 14.76 -4.41 13.85
CA GLU A 128 14.73 -3.76 15.17
C GLU A 128 15.35 -2.35 15.22
N SER A 129 15.87 -1.81 14.11
CA SER A 129 16.41 -0.44 14.15
C SER A 129 15.28 0.57 14.40
N ASN A 130 15.57 1.55 15.26
CA ASN A 130 14.62 2.59 15.65
C ASN A 130 13.28 2.05 16.19
N PHE A 131 13.34 1.21 17.23
CA PHE A 131 12.15 0.67 17.91
C PHE A 131 11.21 -0.15 17.02
N GLY A 132 11.71 -0.66 15.88
CA GLY A 132 10.91 -1.37 14.89
C GLY A 132 10.06 -0.44 14.02
N LEU A 133 10.46 0.83 13.86
CA LEU A 133 9.84 1.83 12.98
C LEU A 133 10.59 2.05 11.67
N SER A 134 11.56 1.19 11.34
CA SER A 134 12.34 1.31 10.11
C SER A 134 12.63 -0.03 9.46
N PHE A 135 12.92 0.01 8.16
CA PHE A 135 13.28 -1.16 7.37
C PHE A 135 14.15 -0.76 6.18
N TYR A 136 14.89 -1.73 5.64
CA TYR A 136 15.80 -1.53 4.51
C TYR A 136 15.23 -2.15 3.25
N VAL A 137 15.53 -1.54 2.10
CA VAL A 137 15.04 -2.00 0.81
C VAL A 137 16.19 -2.21 -0.19
N GLY A 138 16.18 -3.35 -0.86
CA GLY A 138 17.03 -3.65 -2.01
C GLY A 138 16.22 -3.66 -3.31
N ILE A 139 16.83 -3.21 -4.41
CA ILE A 139 16.24 -3.33 -5.75
C ILE A 139 16.76 -4.58 -6.42
N PHE A 140 15.88 -5.32 -7.08
CA PHE A 140 16.20 -6.55 -7.76
C PHE A 140 15.73 -6.50 -9.21
N GLU A 141 16.54 -7.02 -10.11
CA GLU A 141 16.24 -7.07 -11.55
C GLU A 141 16.43 -8.50 -12.05
N LYS A 142 15.64 -8.92 -13.05
CA LYS A 142 15.78 -10.25 -13.63
C LYS A 142 17.05 -10.34 -14.45
N ASN A 143 17.89 -11.33 -14.17
CA ASN A 143 19.02 -11.68 -15.02
C ASN A 143 18.54 -12.40 -16.30
N LYS A 144 19.47 -12.79 -17.18
CA LYS A 144 19.16 -13.51 -18.43
C LYS A 144 18.45 -14.86 -18.23
N LYS A 145 18.52 -15.43 -17.03
CA LYS A 145 17.83 -16.67 -16.65
C LYS A 145 16.47 -16.43 -16.01
N GLY A 146 16.05 -15.17 -15.87
CA GLY A 146 14.80 -14.77 -15.22
C GLY A 146 14.87 -14.70 -13.69
N GLU A 147 16.05 -14.85 -13.09
CA GLU A 147 16.24 -14.83 -11.63
C GLU A 147 16.43 -13.39 -11.14
N TYR A 148 15.80 -13.03 -10.02
CA TYR A 148 15.97 -11.73 -9.40
C TYR A 148 17.33 -11.60 -8.70
N VAL A 149 18.15 -10.65 -9.17
CA VAL A 149 19.47 -10.36 -8.62
C VAL A 149 19.50 -8.93 -8.08
N TYR A 150 20.13 -8.75 -6.92
CA TYR A 150 20.30 -7.44 -6.28
C TYR A 150 21.10 -6.47 -7.17
N VAL A 151 20.65 -5.22 -7.24
CA VAL A 151 21.30 -4.14 -8.00
C VAL A 151 21.60 -2.96 -7.10
N ASP A 152 22.86 -2.86 -6.66
CA ASP A 152 23.33 -1.84 -5.72
C ASP A 152 23.20 -0.40 -6.21
N LYS A 153 23.51 -0.16 -7.49
CA LYS A 153 23.50 1.18 -8.10
C LYS A 153 22.34 1.35 -9.07
N SER A 154 21.14 0.90 -8.68
CA SER A 154 19.97 1.03 -9.55
C SER A 154 19.45 2.48 -9.56
N PRO A 155 19.17 3.08 -10.75
CA PRO A 155 18.54 4.39 -10.84
C PRO A 155 17.12 4.40 -10.26
N ASN A 156 16.52 3.23 -10.04
CA ASN A 156 15.18 3.08 -9.49
C ASN A 156 15.11 3.42 -7.99
N TYR A 157 16.24 3.51 -7.27
CA TYR A 157 16.23 3.92 -5.86
C TYR A 157 15.61 5.30 -5.64
N ALA A 158 15.89 6.26 -6.52
CA ALA A 158 15.29 7.59 -6.44
C ALA A 158 13.76 7.56 -6.66
N LYS A 159 13.26 6.61 -7.47
CA LYS A 159 11.81 6.44 -7.66
C LYS A 159 11.16 5.82 -6.43
N VAL A 160 11.77 4.77 -5.88
CA VAL A 160 11.28 4.10 -4.66
C VAL A 160 11.32 5.05 -3.46
N ALA A 161 12.34 5.91 -3.34
CA ALA A 161 12.40 6.96 -2.33
C ALA A 161 11.16 7.88 -2.37
N LYS A 162 10.83 8.41 -3.56
CA LYS A 162 9.64 9.26 -3.76
C LYS A 162 8.34 8.53 -3.43
N LEU A 163 8.25 7.22 -3.72
CA LEU A 163 7.08 6.43 -3.34
C LEU A 163 6.97 6.28 -1.82
N GLY A 164 8.09 6.08 -1.12
CA GLY A 164 8.12 6.05 0.33
C GLY A 164 7.71 7.40 0.96
N GLU A 165 8.27 8.50 0.46
CA GLU A 165 7.90 9.86 0.88
C GLU A 165 6.40 10.13 0.68
N PHE A 166 5.85 9.70 -0.46
CA PHE A 166 4.43 9.83 -0.77
C PHE A 166 3.52 9.14 0.26
N ILE A 167 3.98 8.04 0.86
CA ILE A 167 3.24 7.30 1.90
C ILE A 167 3.69 7.68 3.32
N GLY A 168 4.42 8.78 3.49
CA GLY A 168 4.81 9.29 4.81
C GLY A 168 6.03 8.62 5.44
N LEU A 169 6.81 7.87 4.66
CA LEU A 169 8.13 7.39 5.09
C LEU A 169 9.18 8.44 4.83
N THR A 170 10.13 8.58 5.73
CA THR A 170 11.38 9.26 5.44
C THR A 170 12.36 8.31 4.78
N TYR A 171 13.18 8.87 3.89
CA TYR A 171 14.21 8.14 3.18
C TYR A 171 15.58 8.70 3.59
N ASP A 172 16.39 7.86 4.22
CA ASP A 172 17.76 8.23 4.58
C ASP A 172 18.68 8.04 3.38
N ASN A 173 19.08 9.17 2.76
CA ASN A 173 19.97 9.17 1.60
C ASN A 173 21.47 9.16 2.00
N ASP A 174 21.80 9.37 3.29
CA ASP A 174 23.18 9.31 3.79
C ASP A 174 23.72 7.87 3.78
N SER A 175 22.84 6.89 3.60
CA SER A 175 23.19 5.47 3.41
C SER A 175 24.11 5.21 2.20
N ARG A 176 24.14 6.11 1.21
CA ARG A 176 25.06 6.00 0.05
C ARG A 176 26.53 6.25 0.40
N ILE A 177 26.81 6.95 1.49
CA ILE A 177 28.19 7.26 1.92
C ILE A 177 28.85 6.01 2.54
N PHE A 178 28.04 5.06 3.05
CA PHE A 178 28.51 3.90 3.82
C PHE A 178 28.25 2.53 3.18
N ASN A 179 27.91 2.47 1.88
CA ASN A 179 27.48 1.22 1.20
C ASN A 179 26.34 0.48 1.94
N SER A 180 25.45 1.22 2.63
CA SER A 180 24.29 0.65 3.28
C SER A 180 23.08 0.75 2.34
N PHE A 181 22.27 -0.32 2.34
CA PHE A 181 20.99 -0.33 1.65
C PHE A 181 20.18 0.89 2.09
N PRO A 182 19.35 1.49 1.22
CA PRO A 182 18.51 2.59 1.63
C PRO A 182 17.54 2.17 2.73
N LYS A 183 17.41 3.05 3.71
CA LYS A 183 16.59 2.87 4.91
C LYS A 183 15.35 3.75 4.81
N PHE A 184 14.20 3.14 5.05
CA PHE A 184 12.94 3.83 5.24
C PHE A 184 12.57 3.86 6.71
N GLU A 185 12.06 5.00 7.17
CA GLU A 185 11.70 5.20 8.58
C GLU A 185 10.38 5.95 8.69
N ILE A 186 9.48 5.42 9.51
CA ILE A 186 8.25 6.11 9.88
C ILE A 186 8.60 7.21 10.87
N VAL A 187 8.22 8.45 10.55
CA VAL A 187 8.28 9.57 11.49
C VAL A 187 6.90 9.73 12.12
N PRO A 188 6.75 9.46 13.43
CA PRO A 188 5.48 9.67 14.10
C PRO A 188 5.02 11.13 13.98
N ALA A 189 3.72 11.38 13.82
CA ALA A 189 3.21 12.75 13.66
C ALA A 189 3.54 13.66 14.86
N TRP A 190 3.59 13.11 16.07
CA TRP A 190 3.97 13.84 17.28
C TRP A 190 5.45 14.26 17.29
N ALA A 191 6.30 13.62 16.48
CA ALA A 191 7.73 13.90 16.39
C ALA A 191 8.08 15.13 15.53
N LEU A 192 7.11 15.70 14.80
CA LEU A 192 7.36 16.77 13.80
C LEU A 192 8.03 18.04 14.36
N LYS A 193 7.90 18.30 15.66
CA LYS A 193 8.50 19.47 16.34
C LYS A 193 9.61 19.10 17.33
N MET A 194 9.99 17.83 17.36
CA MET A 194 10.98 17.29 18.30
C MET A 194 12.30 17.05 17.58
N ASN A 195 13.41 17.20 18.30
CA ASN A 195 14.71 16.79 17.80
C ASN A 195 14.91 15.26 17.93
N LYS A 196 15.96 14.71 17.29
CA LYS A 196 16.19 13.26 17.24
C LYS A 196 16.31 12.60 18.62
N ASP A 197 16.92 13.27 19.60
CA ASP A 197 17.10 12.73 20.96
C ASP A 197 15.80 12.73 21.75
N GLU A 198 14.99 13.78 21.60
CA GLU A 198 13.65 13.86 22.16
C GLU A 198 12.74 12.76 21.59
N VAL A 199 12.78 12.54 20.27
CA VAL A 199 12.01 11.48 19.61
C VAL A 199 12.42 10.10 20.12
N LYS A 200 13.73 9.85 20.24
CA LYS A 200 14.25 8.59 20.77
C LYS A 200 13.83 8.36 22.23
N THR A 201 13.84 9.41 23.04
CA THR A 201 13.42 9.37 24.44
C THR A 201 11.93 9.03 24.56
N GLU A 202 11.07 9.69 23.78
CA GLU A 202 9.63 9.44 23.79
C GLU A 202 9.26 8.07 23.24
N LEU A 203 9.93 7.59 22.18
CA LEU A 203 9.76 6.21 21.69
C LEU A 203 10.15 5.18 22.77
N GLY A 204 11.24 5.45 23.50
CA GLY A 204 11.67 4.62 24.63
C GLY A 204 10.62 4.56 25.73
N ARG A 205 10.09 5.72 26.14
CA ARG A 205 9.02 5.82 27.15
C ARG A 205 7.77 5.04 26.72
N ARG A 206 7.29 5.25 25.48
CA ARG A 206 6.12 4.56 24.94
C ARG A 206 6.30 3.05 24.90
N LYS A 207 7.48 2.56 24.50
CA LYS A 207 7.79 1.13 24.48
C LYS A 207 7.76 0.54 25.90
N THR A 208 8.35 1.21 26.89
CA THR A 208 8.34 0.77 28.29
C THR A 208 6.93 0.77 28.89
N GLU A 209 6.10 1.74 28.53
CA GLU A 209 4.72 1.84 29.00
C GLU A 209 3.71 1.04 28.16
N ASN A 210 4.18 0.27 27.17
CA ASN A 210 3.34 -0.48 26.22
C ASN A 210 2.28 0.39 25.51
N LEU A 211 2.63 1.62 25.20
CA LEU A 211 1.83 2.55 24.41
C LEU A 211 2.07 2.36 22.92
N ARG A 212 1.05 2.60 22.10
CA ARG A 212 1.18 2.62 20.64
C ARG A 212 2.19 3.69 20.21
N LEU A 213 3.21 3.30 19.45
CA LEU A 213 4.32 4.19 19.06
C LEU A 213 3.85 5.36 18.19
N LEU A 214 2.83 5.13 17.35
CA LEU A 214 2.32 6.12 16.39
C LEU A 214 1.09 6.91 16.89
N ALA A 215 0.56 6.61 18.08
CA ALA A 215 -0.66 7.26 18.56
C ALA A 215 -0.45 8.77 18.79
N ILE A 216 -1.34 9.58 18.22
CA ILE A 216 -1.49 11.00 18.52
C ILE A 216 -2.42 11.06 19.74
N PHE A 217 -2.00 11.78 20.79
CA PHE A 217 -2.76 11.92 22.04
C PHE A 217 -4.09 12.63 21.82
#